data_AF-A0A256YXJ8-F1
#
_entry.id   AF-A0A256YXJ8-F1
#
_cell.length_a   1.000
_cell.length_b   1.000
_cell.length_c   1.000
_cell.angle_alpha   90.00
_cell.angle_beta   90.00
_cell.angle_gamma   90.00
#
_symmetry.space_group_name_H-M   'P 1'
#
loop_
_entity.id
_entity.type
_entity.pdbx_description
1 polymer ?
#
loop_
_entity_poly.entity_id
_entity_poly.type
_entity_poly.pdbx_seq_one_letter_code
_entity_poly.pdbx_strand_id
1 'polypeptide(L)'
;MIEPALSLLVDGKVVLEAIVVTIEGNMMCYPCLEELTFKIIHMDIKPIYELIRLHILKMYESFITLCLENRNLIFIPLTQDKILILLVNKEYDAENIAQEYLKIISRVVRFKNERNMSMHYYRNKLNSSEVLNAERDPPSLIDKINKLILNNVISAAIVISNSGEILDQYGKIKLNGKVIETLLSLHKSIMKDLEYKIARLITNELDIILVPLGVKGEILLIAEIVRKLKTKEILERLI
;
A
#
# COMPACT_ATOMS: atom_id res chain seq x y z
N MET A 1 -3.03 -26.35 -3.18
CA MET A 1 -2.71 -24.90 -3.22
C MET A 1 -4.00 -24.12 -3.15
N ILE A 2 -3.99 -22.91 -2.58
CA ILE A 2 -5.13 -21.98 -2.61
C ILE A 2 -4.98 -20.99 -3.77
N GLU A 3 -3.75 -20.78 -4.23
CA GLU A 3 -3.36 -19.71 -5.15
C GLU A 3 -4.20 -19.69 -6.46
N PRO A 4 -4.46 -20.83 -7.16
CA PRO A 4 -5.32 -20.84 -8.34
C PRO A 4 -6.82 -20.64 -8.05
N ALA A 5 -7.26 -20.77 -6.79
CA ALA A 5 -8.63 -20.48 -6.38
C ALA A 5 -8.81 -18.99 -6.01
N LEU A 6 -7.74 -18.29 -5.60
CA LEU A 6 -7.80 -16.85 -5.33
C LEU A 6 -7.90 -16.03 -6.61
N SER A 7 -7.28 -16.48 -7.71
CA SER A 7 -7.48 -15.88 -9.05
C SER A 7 -8.88 -16.06 -9.62
N LEU A 8 -9.68 -17.00 -9.08
CA LEU A 8 -11.07 -17.26 -9.49
C LEU A 8 -12.10 -16.48 -8.66
N LEU A 9 -11.67 -15.56 -7.78
CA LEU A 9 -12.57 -14.67 -7.02
C LEU A 9 -12.98 -13.41 -7.81
N VAL A 10 -12.73 -13.38 -9.13
CA VAL A 10 -13.15 -12.32 -10.04
C VAL A 10 -14.65 -12.37 -10.33
N ASP A 11 -15.29 -11.21 -10.33
CA ASP A 11 -16.71 -11.06 -10.67
C ASP A 11 -16.94 -10.28 -11.98
N GLY A 12 -15.89 -9.68 -12.54
CA GLY A 12 -15.91 -8.97 -13.83
C GLY A 12 -16.51 -7.56 -13.78
N LYS A 13 -17.01 -7.09 -12.63
CA LYS A 13 -17.63 -5.77 -12.45
C LYS A 13 -16.93 -4.93 -11.38
N VAL A 14 -16.60 -5.54 -10.25
CA VAL A 14 -15.93 -4.96 -9.08
C VAL A 14 -14.45 -5.33 -9.12
N VAL A 15 -14.15 -6.63 -9.05
CA VAL A 15 -12.83 -7.20 -9.34
C VAL A 15 -12.82 -7.72 -10.77
N LEU A 16 -12.06 -7.02 -11.62
CA LEU A 16 -11.98 -7.29 -13.05
C LEU A 16 -10.98 -8.41 -13.36
N GLU A 17 -9.93 -8.55 -12.54
CA GLU A 17 -8.84 -9.51 -12.73
C GLU A 17 -8.14 -9.77 -11.38
N ALA A 18 -7.64 -10.99 -11.19
CA ALA A 18 -6.90 -11.41 -9.99
C ALA A 18 -5.76 -12.36 -10.38
N ILE A 19 -4.51 -11.92 -10.25
CA ILE A 19 -3.32 -12.69 -10.61
C ILE A 19 -2.44 -12.94 -9.37
N VAL A 20 -1.82 -14.13 -9.30
CA VAL A 20 -0.80 -14.43 -8.28
C VAL A 20 0.56 -14.41 -8.96
N VAL A 21 1.49 -13.62 -8.43
CA VAL A 21 2.83 -13.40 -9.00
C VAL A 21 3.90 -13.78 -7.97
N THR A 22 4.98 -14.44 -8.40
CA THR A 22 6.11 -14.83 -7.54
C THR A 22 7.17 -13.72 -7.43
N ILE A 23 8.19 -13.89 -6.59
CA ILE A 23 9.31 -12.94 -6.44
C ILE A 23 10.17 -12.78 -7.70
N GLU A 24 10.20 -13.79 -8.57
CA GLU A 24 10.85 -13.74 -9.89
C GLU A 24 10.00 -13.05 -10.97
N GLY A 25 8.77 -12.63 -10.66
CA GLY A 25 7.82 -12.06 -11.64
C GLY A 25 6.98 -13.09 -12.39
N ASN A 26 7.09 -14.39 -12.08
CA ASN A 26 6.31 -15.42 -12.75
C ASN A 26 4.84 -15.35 -12.30
N MET A 27 3.91 -15.34 -13.25
CA MET A 27 2.48 -15.50 -12.95
C MET A 27 2.15 -16.97 -12.72
N MET A 28 1.43 -17.26 -11.64
CA MET A 28 0.93 -18.60 -11.30
C MET A 28 -0.48 -18.88 -11.85
N CYS A 29 -1.16 -17.86 -12.37
CA CYS A 29 -2.53 -17.89 -12.84
C CYS A 29 -2.64 -17.10 -14.16
N TYR A 30 -3.49 -17.55 -15.10
CA TYR A 30 -3.67 -16.85 -16.37
C TYR A 30 -4.49 -15.56 -16.20
N PRO A 31 -4.07 -14.44 -16.81
CA PRO A 31 -4.85 -13.20 -16.83
C PRO A 31 -6.10 -13.30 -17.72
N CYS A 32 -7.00 -12.35 -17.55
CA CYS A 32 -8.18 -12.12 -18.39
C CYS A 32 -8.12 -10.79 -19.15
N LEU A 33 -7.21 -9.86 -18.79
CA LEU A 33 -7.07 -8.52 -19.38
C LEU A 33 -5.60 -8.21 -19.70
N GLU A 34 -5.20 -8.50 -20.94
CA GLU A 34 -3.80 -8.50 -21.39
C GLU A 34 -3.05 -7.17 -21.13
N GLU A 35 -3.67 -6.01 -21.41
CA GLU A 35 -2.98 -4.71 -21.41
C GLU A 35 -2.42 -4.30 -20.03
N LEU A 36 -3.21 -4.44 -18.96
CA LEU A 36 -2.73 -4.07 -17.63
C LEU A 36 -1.87 -5.17 -17.01
N THR A 37 -2.22 -6.45 -17.22
CA THR A 37 -1.35 -7.54 -16.77
C THR A 37 0.05 -7.42 -17.42
N PHE A 38 0.16 -7.03 -18.70
CA PHE A 38 1.45 -6.75 -19.33
C PHE A 38 2.27 -5.71 -18.55
N LYS A 39 1.64 -4.59 -18.14
CA LYS A 39 2.30 -3.57 -17.30
C LYS A 39 2.69 -4.10 -15.91
N ILE A 40 1.86 -4.95 -15.30
CA ILE A 40 2.15 -5.53 -13.97
C ILE A 40 3.31 -6.54 -14.03
N ILE A 41 3.40 -7.36 -15.09
CA ILE A 41 4.53 -8.30 -15.32
C ILE A 41 5.87 -7.55 -15.42
N HIS A 42 5.88 -6.38 -16.07
CA HIS A 42 7.10 -5.60 -16.31
C HIS A 42 7.45 -4.60 -15.20
N MET A 43 6.59 -4.44 -14.19
CA MET A 43 6.85 -3.64 -13.00
C MET A 43 7.78 -4.39 -12.05
N ASP A 44 8.86 -3.76 -11.56
CA ASP A 44 9.70 -4.38 -10.54
C ASP A 44 8.99 -4.43 -9.19
N ILE A 45 8.47 -5.63 -8.86
CA ILE A 45 7.79 -6.00 -7.62
C ILE A 45 8.74 -6.29 -6.45
N LYS A 46 10.07 -6.36 -6.65
CA LYS A 46 11.03 -6.65 -5.57
C LYS A 46 10.94 -5.72 -4.35
N PRO A 47 10.65 -4.40 -4.48
CA PRO A 47 10.42 -3.54 -3.33
C PRO A 47 9.24 -3.98 -2.44
N ILE A 48 8.22 -4.65 -3.00
CA ILE A 48 7.10 -5.20 -2.21
C ILE A 48 7.60 -6.39 -1.37
N TYR A 49 8.43 -7.26 -1.95
CA TYR A 49 9.06 -8.38 -1.23
C TYR A 49 10.05 -7.92 -0.15
N GLU A 50 10.79 -6.84 -0.40
CA GLU A 50 11.65 -6.22 0.61
C GLU A 50 10.81 -5.63 1.77
N LEU A 51 9.64 -5.03 1.51
CA LEU A 51 8.71 -4.61 2.56
C LEU A 51 8.12 -5.78 3.37
N ILE A 52 7.94 -6.96 2.77
CA ILE A 52 7.56 -8.20 3.48
C ILE A 52 8.74 -8.69 4.35
N ARG A 53 9.97 -8.68 3.81
CA ARG A 53 11.21 -9.09 4.50
C ARG A 53 11.55 -8.17 5.69
N LEU A 54 11.27 -6.87 5.56
CA LEU A 54 11.39 -5.86 6.63
C LEU A 54 10.20 -5.90 7.63
N HIS A 55 9.30 -6.88 7.52
CA HIS A 55 8.11 -7.09 8.36
C HIS A 55 7.09 -5.92 8.39
N ILE A 56 7.19 -4.99 7.43
CA ILE A 56 6.21 -3.92 7.23
C ILE A 56 4.93 -4.50 6.62
N LEU A 57 5.06 -5.33 5.58
CA LEU A 57 3.94 -6.01 4.94
C LEU A 57 3.75 -7.42 5.53
N LYS A 58 2.76 -7.58 6.41
CA LYS A 58 2.43 -8.85 7.04
C LYS A 58 1.52 -9.71 6.15
N MET A 59 1.94 -10.95 5.91
CA MET A 59 1.21 -11.95 5.10
C MET A 59 -0.22 -12.14 5.64
N TYR A 60 -1.21 -12.15 4.75
CA TYR A 60 -2.65 -12.28 5.08
C TYR A 60 -3.23 -11.22 6.04
N GLU A 61 -2.50 -10.14 6.34
CA GLU A 61 -2.95 -9.07 7.24
C GLU A 61 -2.80 -7.65 6.65
N SER A 62 -1.80 -7.44 5.80
CA SER A 62 -1.48 -6.14 5.20
C SER A 62 -1.82 -6.11 3.71
N PHE A 63 -1.94 -4.91 3.15
CA PHE A 63 -2.14 -4.70 1.72
C PHE A 63 -1.60 -3.34 1.26
N ILE A 64 -1.32 -3.23 -0.05
CA ILE A 64 -1.12 -1.94 -0.74
C ILE A 64 -2.33 -1.69 -1.61
N THR A 65 -2.90 -0.48 -1.61
CA THR A 65 -3.76 0.00 -2.70
C THR A 65 -3.01 1.02 -3.56
N LEU A 66 -3.19 0.96 -4.89
CA LEU A 66 -2.79 2.02 -5.83
C LEU A 66 -4.05 2.58 -6.49
N CYS A 67 -4.32 3.87 -6.35
CA CYS A 67 -5.33 4.57 -7.14
C CYS A 67 -4.69 5.08 -8.43
N LEU A 68 -5.07 4.52 -9.59
CA LEU A 68 -4.61 4.98 -10.90
C LEU A 68 -5.65 5.90 -11.56
N GLU A 69 -5.45 6.27 -12.83
CA GLU A 69 -6.38 7.09 -13.60
C GLU A 69 -7.76 6.42 -13.79
N ASN A 70 -7.80 5.19 -14.31
CA ASN A 70 -9.05 4.53 -14.74
C ASN A 70 -9.38 3.25 -13.93
N ARG A 71 -8.52 2.87 -12.98
CA ARG A 71 -8.61 1.61 -12.22
C ARG A 71 -7.85 1.71 -10.90
N ASN A 72 -8.15 0.81 -9.96
CA ASN A 72 -7.42 0.64 -8.72
C ASN A 72 -6.68 -0.71 -8.75
N LEU A 73 -5.49 -0.78 -8.14
CA LEU A 73 -4.79 -2.04 -7.89
C LEU A 73 -4.72 -2.33 -6.39
N ILE A 74 -4.77 -3.60 -6.01
CA ILE A 74 -4.55 -4.06 -4.64
C ILE A 74 -3.45 -5.13 -4.67
N PHE A 75 -2.45 -5.02 -3.79
CA PHE A 75 -1.40 -6.02 -3.61
C PHE A 75 -1.55 -6.62 -2.20
N ILE A 76 -1.80 -7.93 -2.14
CA ILE A 76 -1.96 -8.70 -0.90
C ILE A 76 -0.82 -9.73 -0.81
N PRO A 77 0.11 -9.59 0.14
CA PRO A 77 1.13 -10.60 0.43
C PRO A 77 0.47 -11.92 0.85
N LEU A 78 0.72 -12.98 0.07
CA LEU A 78 0.26 -14.33 0.38
C LEU A 78 1.34 -15.13 1.12
N THR A 79 2.58 -15.05 0.66
CA THR A 79 3.74 -15.72 1.28
C THR A 79 4.98 -14.82 1.13
N GLN A 80 6.14 -15.26 1.63
CA GLN A 80 7.41 -14.53 1.46
C GLN A 80 7.84 -14.42 -0.02
N ASP A 81 7.31 -15.31 -0.87
CA ASP A 81 7.62 -15.50 -2.28
C ASP A 81 6.46 -15.18 -3.25
N LYS A 82 5.24 -14.86 -2.75
CA LYS A 82 4.05 -14.63 -3.59
C LYS A 82 3.17 -13.47 -3.13
N ILE A 83 2.66 -12.72 -4.11
CA ILE A 83 1.67 -11.64 -3.94
C ILE A 83 0.45 -11.95 -4.81
N LEU A 84 -0.75 -11.76 -4.25
CA LEU A 84 -2.00 -11.65 -5.01
C LEU A 84 -2.20 -10.19 -5.41
N ILE A 85 -2.39 -9.95 -6.70
CA ILE A 85 -2.66 -8.63 -7.28
C ILE A 85 -4.08 -8.63 -7.82
N LEU A 86 -4.91 -7.69 -7.36
CA LEU A 86 -6.30 -7.53 -7.79
C LEU A 86 -6.43 -6.25 -8.61
N LEU A 87 -7.07 -6.35 -9.77
CA LEU A 87 -7.56 -5.21 -10.54
C LEU A 87 -8.99 -4.89 -10.13
N VAL A 88 -9.19 -3.69 -9.61
CA VAL A 88 -10.48 -3.21 -9.14
C VAL A 88 -10.97 -2.04 -10.00
N ASN A 89 -12.24 -2.10 -10.39
CA ASN A 89 -12.91 -1.01 -11.08
C ASN A 89 -12.91 0.26 -10.20
N LYS A 90 -12.55 1.41 -10.78
CA LYS A 90 -12.29 2.67 -10.05
C LYS A 90 -13.48 3.19 -9.24
N GLU A 91 -14.70 2.84 -9.62
CA GLU A 91 -15.93 3.21 -8.89
C GLU A 91 -15.98 2.63 -7.46
N TYR A 92 -15.22 1.57 -7.19
CA TYR A 92 -15.31 0.80 -5.94
C TYR A 92 -14.15 1.07 -4.98
N ASP A 93 -14.47 1.01 -3.69
CA ASP A 93 -13.56 1.27 -2.58
C ASP A 93 -12.59 0.08 -2.40
N ALA A 94 -11.41 0.20 -3.02
CA ALA A 94 -10.37 -0.82 -3.04
C ALA A 94 -9.88 -1.21 -1.62
N GLU A 95 -9.97 -0.32 -0.63
CA GLU A 95 -9.59 -0.65 0.75
C GLU A 95 -10.59 -1.62 1.40
N ASN A 96 -11.89 -1.47 1.12
CA ASN A 96 -12.90 -2.40 1.62
C ASN A 96 -12.80 -3.76 0.92
N ILE A 97 -12.58 -3.76 -0.39
CA ILE A 97 -12.36 -4.99 -1.18
C ILE A 97 -11.12 -5.73 -0.67
N ALA A 98 -10.01 -5.03 -0.41
CA ALA A 98 -8.84 -5.61 0.22
C ALA A 98 -9.15 -6.22 1.59
N GLN A 99 -9.87 -5.49 2.46
CA GLN A 99 -10.32 -5.99 3.77
C GLN A 99 -11.27 -7.20 3.65
N GLU A 100 -12.06 -7.33 2.58
CA GLU A 100 -12.93 -8.49 2.34
C GLU A 100 -12.15 -9.70 1.82
N TYR A 101 -11.24 -9.49 0.86
CA TYR A 101 -10.30 -10.53 0.43
C TYR A 101 -9.44 -11.04 1.60
N LEU A 102 -8.93 -10.16 2.46
CA LEU A 102 -8.20 -10.57 3.66
C LEU A 102 -9.07 -11.38 4.64
N LYS A 103 -10.36 -11.06 4.81
CA LYS A 103 -11.30 -11.90 5.59
C LYS A 103 -11.50 -13.29 4.95
N ILE A 104 -11.57 -13.38 3.62
CA ILE A 104 -11.72 -14.65 2.90
C ILE A 104 -10.43 -15.48 3.00
N ILE A 105 -9.28 -14.90 2.66
CA ILE A 105 -7.97 -15.56 2.69
C ILE A 105 -7.65 -16.01 4.11
N SER A 106 -7.79 -15.15 5.11
CA SER A 106 -7.54 -15.54 6.52
C SER A 106 -8.47 -16.63 7.03
N ARG A 107 -9.74 -16.69 6.57
CA ARG A 107 -10.64 -17.82 6.85
C ARG A 107 -10.15 -19.12 6.22
N VAL A 108 -9.77 -19.14 4.94
CA VAL A 108 -9.32 -20.37 4.28
C VAL A 108 -7.95 -20.84 4.81
N VAL A 109 -7.05 -19.90 5.12
CA VAL A 109 -5.77 -20.19 5.81
C VAL A 109 -6.03 -20.75 7.21
N ARG A 110 -6.99 -20.20 7.97
CA ARG A 110 -7.42 -20.76 9.25
C ARG A 110 -7.98 -22.18 9.11
N PHE A 111 -8.96 -22.43 8.23
CA PHE A 111 -9.49 -23.78 8.02
C PHE A 111 -8.41 -24.80 7.58
N LYS A 112 -7.39 -24.36 6.82
CA LYS A 112 -6.24 -25.19 6.45
C LYS A 112 -5.32 -25.48 7.66
N ASN A 113 -5.13 -24.49 8.54
CA ASN A 113 -4.26 -24.60 9.71
C ASN A 113 -4.95 -25.28 10.91
N GLU A 114 -6.28 -25.15 11.05
CA GLU A 114 -7.11 -25.80 12.08
C GLU A 114 -7.12 -27.32 11.92
N ARG A 115 -6.91 -27.84 10.71
CA ARG A 115 -6.63 -29.27 10.47
C ARG A 115 -5.25 -29.73 10.94
N ASN A 116 -4.32 -28.80 11.23
CA ASN A 116 -2.93 -29.10 11.54
C ASN A 116 -2.48 -28.64 12.95
N MET A 117 -3.19 -27.70 13.59
CA MET A 117 -2.80 -27.11 14.88
C MET A 117 -3.99 -26.83 15.81
N SER A 118 -4.46 -27.87 16.48
CA SER A 118 -5.19 -27.72 17.74
C SER A 118 -4.20 -27.53 18.91
N MET A 119 -3.56 -26.36 19.04
CA MET A 119 -2.76 -25.96 20.24
C MET A 119 -2.53 -24.41 20.37
N HIS A 120 -2.95 -23.86 21.52
CA HIS A 120 -2.53 -22.60 22.17
C HIS A 120 -2.83 -21.19 21.56
N TYR A 121 -2.52 -20.12 22.34
CA TYR A 121 -3.39 -18.94 22.55
C TYR A 121 -2.63 -17.59 22.81
N TYR A 122 -3.03 -16.51 22.11
CA TYR A 122 -3.27 -15.10 22.56
C TYR A 122 -2.22 -14.09 23.18
N ARG A 123 -2.07 -12.91 22.50
CA ARG A 123 -1.94 -11.48 23.01
C ARG A 123 -0.64 -10.99 23.75
N ASN A 124 -0.26 -9.69 23.92
CA ASN A 124 -0.87 -8.33 23.67
C ASN A 124 0.13 -7.08 23.69
N LYS A 125 -0.12 -6.03 22.86
CA LYS A 125 -0.03 -4.51 23.02
C LYS A 125 1.17 -3.61 23.56
N LEU A 126 1.51 -2.55 22.77
CA LEU A 126 1.84 -1.09 23.06
C LEU A 126 3.17 -0.68 23.79
N ASN A 127 3.68 0.59 23.95
CA ASN A 127 3.30 2.04 23.72
C ASN A 127 4.62 2.94 23.60
N SER A 128 4.81 4.30 23.61
CA SER A 128 4.08 5.63 23.58
C SER A 128 5.05 6.88 23.39
N SER A 129 4.52 8.12 23.22
CA SER A 129 5.03 9.50 23.61
C SER A 129 6.37 10.12 23.06
N GLU A 130 6.61 11.46 22.87
CA GLU A 130 5.80 12.73 22.67
C GLU A 130 6.74 13.97 22.35
N VAL A 131 6.19 15.21 22.11
CA VAL A 131 6.85 16.58 22.13
C VAL A 131 7.66 17.03 20.84
N LEU A 132 7.78 18.29 20.32
CA LEU A 132 7.40 19.73 20.61
C LEU A 132 7.03 20.55 19.30
N ASN A 133 7.26 21.89 19.23
CA ASN A 133 6.77 22.90 18.24
C ASN A 133 7.84 23.91 17.69
N ALA A 134 7.58 24.51 16.51
CA ALA A 134 8.07 25.81 16.01
C ALA A 134 7.18 26.34 14.84
N GLU A 135 7.46 27.53 14.27
CA GLU A 135 6.70 28.20 13.17
C GLU A 135 7.70 28.83 12.13
N ARG A 136 7.37 29.53 11.02
CA ARG A 136 6.12 30.16 10.49
C ARG A 136 6.22 30.47 8.97
N ASP A 137 5.19 31.13 8.42
CA ASP A 137 5.16 31.95 7.18
C ASP A 137 5.15 31.20 5.81
N PRO A 138 4.63 31.82 4.71
CA PRO A 138 3.40 31.25 4.09
C PRO A 138 3.55 30.78 2.61
N PRO A 139 2.44 30.53 1.87
CA PRO A 139 1.98 29.18 1.55
C PRO A 139 2.38 28.69 0.15
N SER A 140 2.76 27.41 0.06
CA SER A 140 2.92 26.67 -1.21
C SER A 140 2.02 25.42 -1.22
N LEU A 141 2.30 24.41 -2.04
CA LEU A 141 1.53 23.14 -2.07
C LEU A 141 1.43 22.45 -0.69
N ILE A 142 2.40 22.74 0.19
CA ILE A 142 2.42 22.39 1.62
C ILE A 142 1.08 22.71 2.29
N ASP A 143 0.36 23.77 1.89
CA ASP A 143 -0.91 24.18 2.52
C ASP A 143 -2.04 23.15 2.41
N LYS A 144 -2.04 22.30 1.37
CA LYS A 144 -3.01 21.19 1.27
C LYS A 144 -2.67 20.05 2.24
N ILE A 145 -1.38 19.81 2.45
CA ILE A 145 -0.88 18.84 3.43
C ILE A 145 -1.09 19.39 4.85
N ASN A 146 -0.89 20.70 5.06
CA ASN A 146 -1.24 21.41 6.29
C ASN A 146 -2.72 21.22 6.63
N LYS A 147 -3.65 21.26 5.67
CA LYS A 147 -5.07 20.95 5.94
C LYS A 147 -5.31 19.52 6.43
N LEU A 148 -4.44 18.54 6.14
CA LEU A 148 -4.52 17.19 6.74
C LEU A 148 -3.83 17.16 8.12
N ILE A 149 -2.68 17.81 8.26
CA ILE A 149 -1.92 17.93 9.52
C ILE A 149 -2.74 18.67 10.59
N LEU A 150 -3.26 19.86 10.30
CA LEU A 150 -4.07 20.70 11.20
C LEU A 150 -5.39 20.02 11.62
N ASN A 151 -5.94 19.14 10.78
CA ASN A 151 -7.08 18.30 11.13
C ASN A 151 -6.70 17.06 11.99
N ASN A 152 -5.44 16.94 12.40
CA ASN A 152 -4.86 15.83 13.16
C ASN A 152 -5.09 14.46 12.47
N VAL A 153 -4.94 14.43 11.14
CA VAL A 153 -5.02 13.21 10.32
C VAL A 153 -3.64 12.55 10.20
N ILE A 154 -2.60 13.35 9.94
CA ILE A 154 -1.22 12.89 9.73
C ILE A 154 -0.39 13.12 11.00
N SER A 155 0.33 12.10 11.50
CA SER A 155 1.24 12.25 12.65
C SER A 155 2.66 12.67 12.26
N ALA A 156 3.09 12.27 11.08
CA ALA A 156 4.41 12.57 10.55
C ALA A 156 4.35 12.51 9.03
N ALA A 157 5.08 13.40 8.36
CA ALA A 157 5.26 13.40 6.92
C ALA A 157 6.71 13.72 6.57
N ILE A 158 7.17 13.19 5.45
CA ILE A 158 8.49 13.48 4.90
C ILE A 158 8.39 13.63 3.39
N VAL A 159 9.01 14.68 2.87
CA VAL A 159 9.02 15.06 1.46
C VAL A 159 10.39 14.72 0.91
N ILE A 160 10.45 13.78 -0.03
CA ILE A 160 11.72 13.20 -0.52
C ILE A 160 11.81 13.43 -2.02
N SER A 161 12.95 13.91 -2.52
CA SER A 161 13.18 14.08 -3.95
C SER A 161 13.40 12.73 -4.67
N ASN A 162 13.35 12.75 -5.99
CA ASN A 162 13.75 11.60 -6.81
C ASN A 162 15.22 11.16 -6.63
N SER A 163 16.12 12.00 -6.09
CA SER A 163 17.48 11.58 -5.71
C SER A 163 17.55 10.89 -4.35
N GLY A 164 16.48 10.93 -3.54
CA GLY A 164 16.46 10.43 -2.16
C GLY A 164 16.80 11.48 -1.10
N GLU A 165 16.94 12.74 -1.49
CA GLU A 165 17.18 13.87 -0.60
C GLU A 165 15.91 14.27 0.15
N ILE A 166 16.02 14.50 1.46
CA ILE A 166 14.90 14.96 2.30
C ILE A 166 14.76 16.47 2.12
N LEU A 167 13.67 16.90 1.51
CA LEU A 167 13.39 18.31 1.20
C LEU A 167 12.63 19.02 2.33
N ASP A 168 11.76 18.29 3.03
CA ASP A 168 10.95 18.80 4.15
C ASP A 168 10.50 17.63 5.05
N GLN A 169 10.24 17.90 6.33
CA GLN A 169 9.76 16.90 7.30
C GLN A 169 8.85 17.53 8.37
N TYR A 170 7.64 17.00 8.49
CA TYR A 170 6.73 17.28 9.60
C TYR A 170 6.73 16.12 10.62
N GLY A 171 6.86 16.45 11.91
CA GLY A 171 6.85 15.48 13.00
C GLY A 171 8.03 14.50 12.94
N LYS A 172 7.88 13.32 13.57
CA LYS A 172 8.91 12.27 13.59
C LYS A 172 8.38 10.98 12.96
N ILE A 173 8.83 10.70 11.75
CA ILE A 173 8.61 9.42 11.06
C ILE A 173 9.19 8.29 11.93
N LYS A 174 8.43 7.20 12.09
CA LYS A 174 8.82 5.98 12.83
C LYS A 174 9.45 4.93 11.93
N LEU A 175 9.28 5.06 10.61
CA LEU A 175 9.91 4.21 9.60
C LEU A 175 11.43 4.37 9.67
N ASN A 176 12.17 3.25 9.65
CA ASN A 176 13.62 3.29 9.55
C ASN A 176 14.07 3.64 8.11
N GLY A 177 15.32 4.10 7.96
CA GLY A 177 15.86 4.53 6.67
C GLY A 177 15.75 3.48 5.56
N LYS A 178 15.89 2.18 5.89
CA LYS A 178 15.79 1.11 4.90
C LYS A 178 14.36 0.89 4.40
N VAL A 179 13.35 1.13 5.24
CA VAL A 179 11.95 1.15 4.81
C VAL A 179 11.69 2.34 3.90
N ILE A 180 12.25 3.52 4.21
CA ILE A 180 12.13 4.73 3.38
C ILE A 180 12.79 4.53 2.00
N GLU A 181 14.01 3.98 1.94
CA GLU A 181 14.67 3.57 0.68
C GLU A 181 13.78 2.64 -0.14
N THR A 182 13.16 1.65 0.51
CA THR A 182 12.34 0.64 -0.17
C THR A 182 11.02 1.24 -0.68
N LEU A 183 10.40 2.15 0.06
CA LEU A 183 9.21 2.90 -0.39
C LEU A 183 9.54 3.83 -1.56
N LEU A 184 10.72 4.48 -1.56
CA LEU A 184 11.19 5.27 -2.70
C LEU A 184 11.47 4.39 -3.93
N SER A 185 12.04 3.20 -3.74
CA SER A 185 12.24 2.23 -4.83
C SER A 185 10.90 1.72 -5.38
N LEU A 186 9.93 1.43 -4.52
CA LEU A 186 8.58 1.02 -4.90
C LEU A 186 7.87 2.11 -5.72
N HIS A 187 7.91 3.35 -5.24
CA HIS A 187 7.39 4.51 -5.97
C HIS A 187 8.00 4.63 -7.37
N LYS A 188 9.32 4.50 -7.51
CA LYS A 188 10.02 4.55 -8.81
C LYS A 188 9.58 3.42 -9.74
N SER A 189 9.45 2.19 -9.25
CA SER A 189 8.94 1.05 -10.03
C SER A 189 7.51 1.29 -10.52
N ILE A 190 6.61 1.79 -9.67
CA ILE A 190 5.20 2.03 -10.06
C ILE A 190 5.10 3.21 -11.03
N MET A 191 5.83 4.31 -10.80
CA MET A 191 5.78 5.49 -11.67
C MET A 191 6.29 5.21 -13.09
N LYS A 192 7.26 4.30 -13.25
CA LYS A 192 7.79 3.87 -14.56
C LYS A 192 6.72 3.23 -15.46
N ASP A 193 5.81 2.44 -14.88
CA ASP A 193 4.94 1.53 -15.66
C ASP A 193 3.43 1.83 -15.53
N LEU A 194 2.99 2.49 -14.44
CA LEU A 194 1.57 2.56 -14.02
C LEU A 194 1.01 3.95 -13.66
N GLU A 195 1.85 4.98 -13.46
CA GLU A 195 1.46 6.36 -13.13
C GLU A 195 0.31 6.49 -12.10
N TYR A 196 0.63 6.26 -10.82
CA TYR A 196 -0.35 6.27 -9.73
C TYR A 196 -0.61 7.68 -9.17
N LYS A 197 -1.81 7.93 -8.62
CA LYS A 197 -2.18 9.23 -8.02
C LYS A 197 -2.04 9.23 -6.49
N ILE A 198 -2.40 8.13 -5.82
CA ILE A 198 -2.06 7.83 -4.42
C ILE A 198 -1.78 6.33 -4.31
N ALA A 199 -0.76 5.96 -3.55
CA ALA A 199 -0.56 4.60 -3.08
C ALA A 199 -0.67 4.59 -1.55
N ARG A 200 -1.24 3.54 -0.96
CA ARG A 200 -1.44 3.44 0.48
C ARG A 200 -1.08 2.05 0.98
N LEU A 201 -0.12 1.98 1.90
CA LEU A 201 0.25 0.79 2.64
C LEU A 201 -0.61 0.72 3.90
N ILE A 202 -1.47 -0.30 4.03
CA ILE A 202 -2.31 -0.52 5.21
C ILE A 202 -1.89 -1.82 5.89
N THR A 203 -1.65 -1.72 7.19
CA THR A 203 -1.24 -2.82 8.08
C THR A 203 -1.99 -2.71 9.41
N ASN A 204 -1.77 -3.63 10.36
CA ASN A 204 -2.35 -3.55 11.70
C ASN A 204 -1.69 -2.51 12.63
N GLU A 205 -0.53 -1.95 12.26
CA GLU A 205 0.31 -1.09 13.12
C GLU A 205 0.73 0.24 12.46
N LEU A 206 0.68 0.30 11.13
CA LEU A 206 1.11 1.41 10.28
C LEU A 206 0.10 1.60 9.14
N ASP A 207 -0.22 2.87 8.86
CA ASP A 207 -1.02 3.33 7.73
C ASP A 207 -0.20 4.42 7.04
N ILE A 208 0.28 4.16 5.83
CA ILE A 208 1.29 4.97 5.13
C ILE A 208 0.73 5.41 3.78
N ILE A 209 0.61 6.72 3.57
CA ILE A 209 0.31 7.30 2.25
C ILE A 209 1.63 7.56 1.53
N LEU A 210 1.70 7.20 0.26
CA LEU A 210 2.67 7.66 -0.73
C LEU A 210 1.94 8.54 -1.75
N VAL A 211 2.38 9.79 -1.91
CA VAL A 211 1.84 10.71 -2.94
C VAL A 211 2.97 11.19 -3.85
N PRO A 212 2.88 10.97 -5.17
CA PRO A 212 3.81 11.54 -6.14
C PRO A 212 3.40 12.99 -6.45
N LEU A 213 4.37 13.89 -6.36
CA LEU A 213 4.20 15.35 -6.55
C LEU A 213 5.20 15.85 -7.60
N GLY A 214 4.84 16.92 -8.32
CA GLY A 214 5.62 17.39 -9.48
C GLY A 214 5.15 16.79 -10.80
N VAL A 215 5.71 17.26 -11.92
CA VAL A 215 5.20 16.99 -13.29
C VAL A 215 5.39 15.53 -13.68
N LYS A 216 6.37 14.84 -13.08
CA LYS A 216 6.62 13.40 -13.27
C LYS A 216 6.65 12.61 -11.95
N GLY A 217 5.96 13.11 -10.92
CA GLY A 217 6.05 12.54 -9.57
C GLY A 217 7.46 12.66 -8.96
N GLU A 218 8.18 13.73 -9.31
CA GLU A 218 9.60 13.95 -8.98
C GLU A 218 9.89 14.13 -7.48
N ILE A 219 8.85 14.28 -6.67
CA ILE A 219 8.88 14.39 -5.21
C ILE A 219 7.89 13.38 -4.63
N LEU A 220 8.36 12.53 -3.72
CA LEU A 220 7.55 11.56 -2.98
C LEU A 220 7.24 12.09 -1.58
N LEU A 221 5.96 12.33 -1.30
CA LEU A 221 5.47 12.49 0.07
C LEU A 221 5.22 11.10 0.68
N ILE A 222 5.83 10.82 1.84
CA ILE A 222 5.50 9.67 2.69
C ILE A 222 4.84 10.21 3.97
N ALA A 223 3.64 9.74 4.32
CA ALA A 223 2.90 10.24 5.49
C ALA A 223 2.28 9.11 6.34
N GLU A 224 2.48 9.15 7.66
CA GLU A 224 1.84 8.26 8.64
C GLU A 224 0.46 8.81 9.06
N ILE A 225 -0.60 8.01 8.94
CA ILE A 225 -1.97 8.41 9.33
C ILE A 225 -2.31 7.96 10.75
N VAL A 226 -2.92 8.85 11.54
CA VAL A 226 -3.39 8.60 12.93
C VAL A 226 -4.84 8.11 12.98
N ARG A 227 -5.64 8.47 11.96
CA ARG A 227 -7.09 8.26 11.90
C ARG A 227 -7.46 7.55 10.61
N LYS A 228 -8.38 6.58 10.67
CA LYS A 228 -8.86 5.85 9.48
C LYS A 228 -9.69 6.74 8.55
N LEU A 229 -9.01 7.48 7.66
CA LEU A 229 -9.60 8.06 6.45
C LEU A 229 -9.71 7.01 5.34
N LYS A 230 -10.38 7.36 4.25
CA LYS A 230 -10.35 6.64 2.96
C LYS A 230 -9.48 7.34 1.92
N THR A 231 -8.86 6.60 1.00
CA THR A 231 -8.08 7.16 -0.13
C THR A 231 -8.88 8.19 -0.94
N LYS A 232 -10.19 8.00 -1.13
CA LYS A 232 -11.06 8.99 -1.80
C LYS A 232 -11.11 10.33 -1.06
N GLU A 233 -11.29 10.31 0.26
CA GLU A 233 -11.33 11.51 1.11
C GLU A 233 -9.98 12.23 1.18
N ILE A 234 -8.87 11.52 0.92
CA ILE A 234 -7.52 12.07 0.83
C ILE A 234 -7.33 12.73 -0.55
N LEU A 235 -7.72 12.07 -1.65
CA LEU A 235 -7.69 12.62 -3.01
C LEU A 235 -8.47 13.95 -3.10
N GLU A 236 -9.70 13.98 -2.58
CA GLU A 236 -10.59 15.16 -2.53
C GLU A 236 -10.05 16.34 -1.70
N ARG A 237 -8.93 16.16 -0.98
CA ARG A 237 -8.27 17.21 -0.17
C ARG A 237 -6.90 17.61 -0.69
N LEU A 238 -6.27 16.79 -1.55
CA LEU A 238 -4.95 17.05 -2.14
C LEU A 238 -5.02 17.57 -3.57
N ILE A 239 -6.07 17.23 -4.33
CA ILE A 239 -6.30 17.69 -5.71
C ILE A 239 -7.15 18.96 -5.68
#